data_AF-A0A3C0BFK2-F1
#
_entry.id   AF-A0A3C0BFK2-F1
#
_cell.length_a   1.000
_cell.length_b   1.000
_cell.length_c   1.000
_cell.angle_alpha   90.00
_cell.angle_beta   90.00
_cell.angle_gamma   90.00
#
_symmetry.space_group_name_H-M   'P 1'
#
loop_
_entity.id
_entity.type
_entity.pdbx_description
1 polymer ?
#
loop_
_entity_poly.entity_id
_entity_poly.type
_entity_poly.pdbx_seq_one_letter_code
_entity_poly.pdbx_strand_id
1 'polypeptide(L)'
;NGCICCTLKKDLMKQIQSLIHSEKYDYIVIEASGICEPAPISRAITQLEGARLDNIVTVVDALRLADEFGCGEKLVKSYDETHHLEHRNGSSVAASEEIERLLVQQIEFCTTILINKIDTVTEEQLKTVRSAVEHLQPSAEIIETTFGKIDFNKILNTNRFDFETAYKSAGWIQAMQEDDD
;
A
#
# COMPACT_ATOMS: atom_id res chain seq x y z
N ASN A 1 -11.66 -15.51 -21.39
CA ASN A 1 -11.35 -15.50 -19.94
C ASN A 1 -10.04 -14.75 -19.68
N GLY A 2 -10.04 -13.43 -19.87
CA GLY A 2 -8.86 -12.61 -19.59
C GLY A 2 -9.28 -11.16 -19.47
N CYS A 3 -9.52 -10.71 -18.24
CA CYS A 3 -9.79 -9.30 -17.97
C CYS A 3 -8.57 -8.45 -18.31
N ILE A 4 -8.78 -7.18 -18.64
CA ILE A 4 -7.74 -6.21 -18.97
C ILE A 4 -6.64 -6.12 -17.89
N CYS A 5 -7.02 -6.30 -16.61
CA CYS A 5 -6.11 -6.37 -15.47
C CYS A 5 -5.14 -7.57 -15.55
N CYS A 6 -5.59 -8.74 -16.04
CA CYS A 6 -4.75 -9.92 -16.22
C CYS A 6 -3.72 -9.75 -17.34
N THR A 7 -4.06 -9.01 -18.39
CA THR A 7 -3.12 -8.68 -19.48
C THR A 7 -2.08 -7.68 -19.00
N LEU A 8 -2.50 -6.65 -18.28
CA LEU A 8 -1.60 -5.65 -17.69
C LEU A 8 -0.59 -6.28 -16.73
N LYS A 9 -1.02 -7.21 -15.87
CA LYS A 9 -0.13 -7.98 -14.99
C LYS A 9 0.91 -8.76 -15.81
N LYS A 10 0.48 -9.51 -16.83
CA LYS A 10 1.38 -10.31 -17.68
C LYS A 10 2.39 -9.43 -18.42
N ASP A 11 1.97 -8.28 -18.90
CA ASP A 11 2.84 -7.36 -19.64
C ASP A 11 3.84 -6.66 -18.72
N LEU A 12 3.44 -6.29 -17.50
CA LEU A 12 4.35 -5.79 -16.47
C LEU A 12 5.45 -6.80 -16.16
N MET A 13 5.08 -8.07 -15.92
CA MET A 13 6.07 -9.11 -15.59
C MET A 13 7.07 -9.34 -16.72
N LYS A 14 6.61 -9.34 -17.98
CA LYS A 14 7.51 -9.45 -19.15
C LYS A 14 8.49 -8.29 -19.23
N GLN A 15 8.04 -7.06 -18.94
CA GLN A 15 8.91 -5.88 -18.95
C GLN A 15 9.96 -5.96 -17.84
N ILE A 16 9.56 -6.29 -16.60
CA ILE A 16 10.49 -6.48 -15.48
C ILE A 16 11.51 -7.56 -15.82
N GLN A 17 11.07 -8.70 -16.35
CA GLN A 17 11.96 -9.79 -16.72
C GLN A 17 12.96 -9.36 -17.81
N SER A 18 12.52 -8.60 -18.82
CA SER A 18 13.42 -8.02 -19.83
C SER A 18 14.47 -7.09 -19.22
N LEU A 19 14.09 -6.26 -18.24
CA LEU A 19 15.02 -5.39 -17.52
C LEU A 19 16.04 -6.18 -16.71
N ILE A 20 15.61 -7.24 -16.01
CA ILE A 20 16.49 -8.14 -15.25
C ILE A 20 17.53 -8.77 -16.20
N HIS A 21 17.09 -9.35 -17.32
CA HIS A 21 17.99 -9.98 -18.30
C HIS A 21 18.95 -8.99 -18.98
N SER A 22 18.63 -7.69 -18.98
CA SER A 22 19.52 -6.69 -19.55
C SER A 22 20.77 -6.46 -18.71
N GLU A 23 20.74 -6.79 -17.41
CA GLU A 23 21.83 -6.58 -16.44
C GLU A 23 22.37 -5.13 -16.40
N LYS A 24 21.54 -4.16 -16.80
CA LYS A 24 21.91 -2.73 -16.88
C LYS A 24 21.56 -1.91 -15.65
N TYR A 25 20.68 -2.44 -14.79
CA TYR A 25 20.07 -1.68 -13.71
C TYR A 25 20.21 -2.43 -12.40
N ASP A 26 20.62 -1.72 -11.34
CA ASP A 26 20.71 -2.26 -9.99
C ASP A 26 19.36 -2.22 -9.25
N TYR A 27 18.43 -1.39 -9.72
CA TYR A 27 17.17 -1.13 -9.05
C TYR A 27 16.06 -0.77 -10.03
N ILE A 28 14.85 -1.27 -9.76
CA ILE A 28 13.64 -0.97 -10.53
C ILE A 28 12.64 -0.32 -9.59
N VAL A 29 12.16 0.87 -9.96
CA VAL A 29 11.06 1.54 -9.25
C VAL A 29 9.80 1.38 -10.08
N ILE A 30 8.74 0.88 -9.46
CA ILE A 30 7.44 0.68 -10.09
C ILE A 30 6.47 1.68 -9.47
N GLU A 31 6.01 2.63 -10.28
CA GLU A 31 4.86 3.46 -9.92
C GLU A 31 3.59 2.67 -10.23
N ALA A 32 2.86 2.29 -9.19
CA ALA A 32 1.55 1.67 -9.34
C ALA A 32 0.49 2.75 -9.55
N SER A 33 -0.55 2.42 -10.33
CA SER A 33 -1.75 3.27 -10.41
C SER A 33 -2.35 3.44 -9.01
N GLY A 34 -2.91 4.63 -8.71
CA GLY A 34 -3.51 4.93 -7.40
C GLY A 34 -4.70 4.04 -7.02
N ILE A 35 -5.23 3.25 -7.97
CA ILE A 35 -6.28 2.25 -7.75
C ILE A 35 -5.77 0.80 -7.62
N CYS A 36 -4.45 0.62 -7.53
CA CYS A 36 -3.86 -0.70 -7.55
C CYS A 36 -3.78 -1.33 -6.16
N GLU A 37 -4.07 -2.63 -6.10
CA GLU A 37 -3.84 -3.46 -4.92
C GLU A 37 -2.36 -3.91 -4.86
N PRO A 38 -1.68 -3.72 -3.73
CA PRO A 38 -0.24 -4.00 -3.64
C PRO A 38 0.09 -5.49 -3.55
N ALA A 39 -0.77 -6.35 -2.97
CA ALA A 39 -0.44 -7.76 -2.76
C ALA A 39 -0.31 -8.58 -4.07
N PRO A 40 -1.20 -8.44 -5.09
CA PRO A 40 -1.06 -9.17 -6.35
C PRO A 40 0.20 -8.83 -7.15
N ILE A 41 0.68 -7.58 -7.05
CA ILE A 41 1.95 -7.13 -7.63
C ILE A 41 3.12 -7.72 -6.85
N SER A 42 3.10 -7.58 -5.53
CA SER A 42 4.19 -8.02 -4.65
C SER A 42 4.41 -9.52 -4.75
N ARG A 43 3.32 -10.31 -4.77
CA ARG A 43 3.37 -11.77 -4.99
C ARG A 43 3.94 -12.14 -6.36
N ALA A 44 3.68 -11.35 -7.39
CA ALA A 44 4.23 -11.64 -8.72
C ALA A 44 5.73 -11.34 -8.77
N ILE A 45 6.18 -10.26 -8.13
CA ILE A 45 7.60 -9.88 -8.08
C ILE A 45 8.40 -10.87 -7.24
N THR A 46 7.88 -11.34 -6.10
CA THR A 46 8.60 -12.31 -5.24
C THR A 46 8.78 -13.68 -5.89
N GLN A 47 8.02 -13.98 -6.94
CA GLN A 47 8.15 -15.20 -7.75
C GLN A 47 9.15 -15.06 -8.91
N LEU A 48 9.70 -13.86 -9.17
CA LEU A 48 10.70 -13.67 -10.22
C LEU A 48 12.07 -14.13 -9.76
N GLU A 49 12.76 -14.84 -10.64
CA GLU A 49 14.19 -15.11 -10.48
C GLU A 49 15.02 -13.89 -10.90
N GLY A 50 16.13 -13.64 -10.21
CA GLY A 50 17.07 -12.55 -10.52
C GLY A 50 16.69 -11.17 -9.96
N ALA A 51 15.61 -11.08 -9.18
CA ALA A 51 15.24 -9.87 -8.45
C ALA A 51 14.67 -10.21 -7.08
N ARG A 52 14.62 -9.21 -6.18
CA ARG A 52 13.90 -9.28 -4.92
C ARG A 52 13.06 -8.01 -4.76
N LEU A 53 11.91 -8.11 -4.09
CA LEU A 53 11.19 -6.92 -3.66
C LEU A 53 11.88 -6.36 -2.41
N ASP A 54 12.30 -5.10 -2.47
CA ASP A 54 13.07 -4.46 -1.39
C ASP A 54 12.19 -3.71 -0.39
N ASN A 55 11.24 -2.92 -0.92
CA ASN A 55 10.44 -1.98 -0.17
C ASN A 55 9.12 -1.73 -0.90
N ILE A 56 8.03 -1.54 -0.14
CA ILE A 56 6.76 -1.00 -0.63
C ILE A 56 6.56 0.34 0.05
N VAL A 57 6.47 1.40 -0.78
CA VAL A 57 6.36 2.78 -0.31
C VAL A 57 4.96 3.30 -0.61
N THR A 58 4.22 3.66 0.43
CA THR A 58 2.92 4.34 0.30
C THR A 58 3.09 5.82 0.58
N VAL A 59 2.62 6.68 -0.34
CA VAL A 59 2.65 8.13 -0.16
C VAL A 59 1.26 8.59 0.28
N VAL A 60 1.19 9.09 1.50
CA VAL A 60 -0.02 9.59 2.14
C VAL A 60 -0.08 11.11 1.99
N ASP A 61 -1.19 11.62 1.46
CA ASP A 61 -1.45 13.07 1.40
C ASP A 61 -2.05 13.54 2.74
N ALA A 62 -1.28 14.31 3.51
CA ALA A 62 -1.68 14.75 4.84
C ALA A 62 -2.93 15.63 4.82
N LEU A 63 -3.04 16.56 3.87
CA LEU A 63 -4.21 17.44 3.74
C LEU A 63 -5.46 16.65 3.40
N ARG A 64 -5.34 15.73 2.46
CA ARG A 64 -6.48 14.90 2.05
C ARG A 64 -6.98 14.03 3.19
N LEU A 65 -6.09 13.40 3.96
CA LEU A 65 -6.49 12.63 5.14
C LEU A 65 -7.11 13.51 6.22
N ALA A 66 -6.55 14.71 6.45
CA ALA A 66 -7.09 15.65 7.42
C ALA A 66 -8.52 16.12 7.06
N ASP A 67 -8.76 16.48 5.80
CA ASP A 67 -10.02 17.09 5.35
C ASP A 67 -11.07 16.03 4.97
N GLU A 68 -10.75 15.13 4.03
CA GLU A 68 -11.73 14.19 3.46
C GLU A 68 -11.97 12.96 4.36
N PHE A 69 -10.98 12.56 5.16
CA PHE A 69 -11.01 11.33 5.95
C PHE A 69 -11.04 11.55 7.47
N GLY A 70 -11.33 12.78 7.92
CA GLY A 70 -11.43 13.10 9.34
C GLY A 70 -10.13 12.81 10.08
N CYS A 71 -9.01 13.30 9.56
CA CYS A 71 -7.66 12.98 10.06
C CYS A 71 -7.33 11.48 10.12
N GLY A 72 -7.95 10.67 9.24
CA GLY A 72 -7.75 9.23 9.17
C GLY A 72 -8.71 8.39 10.02
N GLU A 73 -9.59 9.02 10.82
CA GLU A 73 -10.60 8.31 11.62
C GLU A 73 -11.49 7.39 10.77
N LYS A 74 -11.87 7.82 9.56
CA LYS A 74 -12.67 6.99 8.65
C LYS A 74 -11.92 5.73 8.22
N LEU A 75 -10.61 5.83 8.00
CA LEU A 75 -9.77 4.70 7.60
C LEU A 75 -9.57 3.73 8.77
N VAL A 76 -9.30 4.25 9.97
CA VAL A 76 -9.20 3.44 11.19
C VAL A 76 -10.51 2.68 11.44
N LYS A 77 -11.65 3.37 11.33
CA LYS A 77 -12.97 2.73 11.44
C LYS A 77 -13.15 1.63 10.39
N SER A 78 -12.82 1.91 9.12
CA SER A 78 -12.90 0.91 8.04
C SER A 78 -12.01 -0.30 8.32
N TYR A 79 -10.79 -0.08 8.81
CA TYR A 79 -9.86 -1.12 9.22
C TYR A 79 -10.43 -1.96 10.36
N ASP A 80 -10.89 -1.34 11.46
CA ASP A 80 -11.46 -2.06 12.60
C ASP A 80 -12.73 -2.84 12.21
N GLU A 81 -13.60 -2.27 11.36
CA GLU A 81 -14.82 -2.94 10.87
C GLU A 81 -14.52 -4.13 9.96
N THR A 82 -13.48 -4.05 9.11
CA THR A 82 -13.06 -5.16 8.25
C THR A 82 -12.38 -6.29 9.02
N HIS A 83 -11.79 -6.01 10.18
CA HIS A 83 -11.18 -7.00 11.07
C HIS A 83 -12.15 -7.60 12.11
N HIS A 84 -13.36 -7.04 12.23
CA HIS A 84 -14.32 -7.38 13.27
C HIS A 84 -15.70 -7.81 12.77
N LEU A 85 -15.82 -8.50 11.62
CA LEU A 85 -16.82 -9.56 11.33
C LEU A 85 -17.01 -9.78 9.82
N GLU A 86 -17.27 -11.05 9.52
CA GLU A 86 -17.79 -11.68 8.30
C GLU A 86 -18.54 -10.78 7.30
N HIS A 87 -18.18 -10.93 6.02
CA HIS A 87 -19.01 -10.76 4.83
C HIS A 87 -20.33 -9.99 5.00
N ARG A 88 -20.31 -8.68 4.75
CA ARG A 88 -21.51 -8.00 4.23
C ARG A 88 -21.71 -8.37 2.75
N ASN A 89 -21.94 -9.66 2.47
CA ASN A 89 -22.35 -10.11 1.15
C ASN A 89 -23.80 -9.62 0.90
N GLY A 90 -23.96 -8.60 0.04
CA GLY A 90 -25.25 -8.29 -0.61
C GLY A 90 -25.85 -6.90 -0.41
N SER A 91 -25.15 -5.93 0.18
CA SER A 91 -25.59 -4.51 0.17
C SER A 91 -24.69 -3.70 -0.75
N SER A 92 -25.25 -2.77 -1.54
CA SER A 92 -24.43 -1.84 -2.33
C SER A 92 -23.48 -1.07 -1.40
N VAL A 93 -22.20 -1.39 -1.45
CA VAL A 93 -21.15 -0.66 -0.76
C VAL A 93 -21.10 0.73 -1.39
N ALA A 94 -21.12 1.78 -0.57
CA ALA A 94 -20.99 3.13 -1.10
C ALA A 94 -19.60 3.29 -1.74
N ALA A 95 -19.50 4.02 -2.87
CA ALA A 95 -18.22 4.23 -3.54
C ALA A 95 -17.14 4.84 -2.62
N SER A 96 -17.53 5.61 -1.61
CA SER A 96 -16.62 6.12 -0.58
C SER A 96 -16.03 5.02 0.30
N GLU A 97 -16.82 4.02 0.70
CA GLU A 97 -16.36 2.89 1.52
C GLU A 97 -15.39 1.99 0.73
N GLU A 98 -15.58 1.85 -0.58
CA GLU A 98 -14.65 1.11 -1.45
C GLU A 98 -13.28 1.83 -1.55
N ILE A 99 -13.30 3.17 -1.66
CA ILE A 99 -12.07 3.99 -1.63
C ILE A 99 -11.38 3.86 -0.27
N GLU A 100 -12.11 3.96 0.84
CA GLU A 100 -11.57 3.82 2.20
C GLU A 100 -10.88 2.46 2.39
N ARG A 101 -11.53 1.37 1.95
CA ARG A 101 -10.95 0.01 1.98
C ARG A 101 -9.66 -0.08 1.18
N LEU A 102 -9.64 0.45 -0.04
CA LEU A 102 -8.45 0.43 -0.88
C LEU A 102 -7.29 1.22 -0.23
N LEU A 103 -7.57 2.39 0.36
CA LEU A 103 -6.56 3.18 1.06
C LEU A 103 -6.01 2.46 2.28
N VAL A 104 -6.87 1.78 3.05
CA VAL A 104 -6.45 0.92 4.17
C VAL A 104 -5.51 -0.17 3.66
N GLN A 105 -5.89 -0.91 2.61
CA GLN A 105 -5.04 -1.97 2.05
C GLN A 105 -3.66 -1.46 1.60
N GLN A 106 -3.60 -0.27 1.00
CA GLN A 106 -2.34 0.34 0.56
C GLN A 106 -1.45 0.77 1.74
N ILE A 107 -2.02 1.29 2.82
CA ILE A 107 -1.28 1.67 4.03
C ILE A 107 -0.81 0.42 4.79
N GLU A 108 -1.69 -0.56 4.95
CA GLU A 108 -1.44 -1.77 5.72
C GLU A 108 -0.42 -2.69 5.06
N PHE A 109 -0.33 -2.73 3.73
CA PHE A 109 0.60 -3.65 3.06
C PHE A 109 2.01 -3.07 2.86
N CYS A 110 2.23 -1.80 3.18
CA CYS A 110 3.51 -1.15 2.90
C CYS A 110 4.54 -1.32 4.04
N THR A 111 5.81 -1.11 3.69
CA THR A 111 6.93 -1.16 4.65
C THR A 111 7.51 0.22 4.95
N THR A 112 7.17 1.22 4.13
CA THR A 112 7.52 2.63 4.35
C THR A 112 6.36 3.53 3.95
N ILE A 113 6.07 4.52 4.79
CA ILE A 113 5.00 5.50 4.57
C ILE A 113 5.62 6.89 4.52
N LEU A 114 5.33 7.61 3.43
CA LEU A 114 5.67 9.01 3.29
C LEU A 114 4.42 9.85 3.58
N ILE A 115 4.35 10.49 4.75
CA ILE A 115 3.31 11.49 5.03
C ILE A 115 3.76 12.78 4.35
N ASN A 116 3.19 13.08 3.19
CA ASN A 116 3.56 14.21 2.35
C ASN A 116 2.58 15.39 2.53
N LYS A 117 3.06 16.59 2.19
CA LYS A 117 2.33 17.88 2.31
C LYS A 117 2.07 18.28 3.77
N ILE A 118 3.00 17.97 4.67
CA ILE A 118 2.89 18.36 6.08
C ILE A 118 2.78 19.89 6.27
N ASP A 119 3.28 20.67 5.31
CA ASP A 119 3.22 22.13 5.27
C ASP A 119 1.79 22.68 5.03
N THR A 120 0.83 21.82 4.70
CA THR A 120 -0.55 22.21 4.37
C THR A 120 -1.56 21.86 5.47
N VAL A 121 -1.10 21.31 6.58
CA VAL A 121 -1.94 20.93 7.74
C VAL A 121 -1.40 21.55 9.02
N THR A 122 -2.24 21.66 10.04
CA THR A 122 -1.77 22.09 11.38
C THR A 122 -0.99 20.97 12.07
N GLU A 123 -0.16 21.32 13.05
CA GLU A 123 0.55 20.34 13.89
C GLU A 123 -0.40 19.34 14.58
N GLU A 124 -1.58 19.81 14.99
CA GLU A 124 -2.61 18.95 15.60
C GLU A 124 -3.17 17.95 14.60
N GLN A 125 -3.51 18.41 13.39
CA GLN A 125 -3.98 17.53 12.31
C GLN A 125 -2.90 16.53 11.92
N LEU A 126 -1.65 16.97 11.76
CA LEU A 126 -0.53 16.10 11.42
C LEU A 126 -0.33 15.00 12.48
N LYS A 127 -0.41 15.36 13.76
CA LYS A 127 -0.30 14.40 14.86
C LYS A 127 -1.42 13.35 14.80
N THR A 128 -2.65 13.75 14.52
CA THR A 128 -3.78 12.83 14.40
C THR A 128 -3.65 11.93 13.17
N VAL A 129 -3.29 12.50 12.01
CA VAL A 129 -3.01 11.75 10.78
C VAL A 129 -1.91 10.71 11.01
N ARG A 130 -0.81 11.13 11.66
CA ARG A 130 0.28 10.23 12.02
C ARG A 130 -0.19 9.08 12.90
N SER A 131 -0.98 9.39 13.94
CA SER A 131 -1.53 8.36 14.83
C SER A 131 -2.44 7.38 14.09
N ALA A 132 -3.25 7.84 13.14
CA ALA A 132 -4.10 6.97 12.32
C ALA A 132 -3.26 6.06 11.42
N VAL A 133 -2.23 6.60 10.78
CA VAL A 133 -1.30 5.83 9.95
C VAL A 133 -0.53 4.79 10.77
N GLU A 134 -0.05 5.15 11.96
CA GLU A 134 0.62 4.25 12.91
C GLU A 134 -0.30 3.11 13.39
N HIS A 135 -1.61 3.38 13.56
CA HIS A 135 -2.60 2.35 13.89
C HIS A 135 -2.79 1.35 12.75
N LEU A 136 -2.88 1.84 11.51
CA LEU A 136 -3.10 1.01 10.32
C LEU A 136 -1.88 0.17 9.94
N GLN A 137 -0.66 0.67 10.18
CA GLN A 137 0.57 -0.07 9.92
C GLN A 137 1.66 0.26 10.96
N PRO A 138 1.66 -0.44 12.11
CA PRO A 138 2.58 -0.17 13.22
C PRO A 138 4.06 -0.47 12.93
N SER A 139 4.35 -1.29 11.91
CA SER A 139 5.71 -1.75 11.60
C SER A 139 6.41 -0.96 10.49
N ALA A 140 5.68 -0.09 9.77
CA ALA A 140 6.28 0.68 8.69
C ALA A 140 7.17 1.81 9.20
N GLU A 141 8.21 2.12 8.43
CA GLU A 141 8.95 3.37 8.59
C GLU A 141 8.08 4.56 8.18
N ILE A 142 7.90 5.54 9.06
CA ILE A 142 7.09 6.73 8.76
C ILE A 142 7.99 7.95 8.61
N ILE A 143 7.92 8.58 7.45
CA ILE A 143 8.74 9.73 7.09
C ILE A 143 7.83 10.89 6.67
N GLU A 144 7.93 11.99 7.38
CA GLU A 144 7.24 13.23 7.06
C GLU A 144 7.98 14.01 5.97
N THR A 145 7.25 14.51 4.97
CA THR A 145 7.84 15.15 3.79
C THR A 145 6.99 16.33 3.29
N THR A 146 7.64 17.24 2.57
CA THR A 146 7.03 18.34 1.84
C THR A 146 7.52 18.29 0.39
N PHE A 147 6.61 18.36 -0.57
CA PHE A 147 6.88 18.12 -2.00
C PHE A 147 7.59 16.78 -2.29
N GLY A 148 7.37 15.75 -1.46
CA GLY A 148 8.00 14.43 -1.60
C GLY A 148 9.53 14.45 -1.43
N LYS A 149 10.09 15.51 -0.83
CA LYS A 149 11.54 15.60 -0.60
C LYS A 149 11.97 14.59 0.45
N ILE A 150 12.77 13.62 0.03
CA ILE A 150 13.32 12.55 0.84
C ILE A 150 14.71 12.15 0.34
N ASP A 151 15.55 11.63 1.23
CA ASP A 151 16.78 10.92 0.84
C ASP A 151 16.42 9.54 0.27
N PHE A 152 16.79 9.28 -0.98
CA PHE A 152 16.51 8.01 -1.66
C PHE A 152 17.03 6.79 -0.92
N ASN A 153 18.12 6.91 -0.14
CA ASN A 153 18.64 5.79 0.66
C ASN A 153 17.66 5.32 1.75
N LYS A 154 16.63 6.13 2.07
CA LYS A 154 15.57 5.74 3.00
C LYS A 154 14.49 4.86 2.37
N ILE A 155 14.40 4.85 1.03
CA ILE A 155 13.35 4.12 0.29
C ILE A 155 13.90 3.09 -0.69
N LEU A 156 15.16 3.19 -1.10
CA LEU A 156 15.85 2.25 -1.99
C LEU A 156 16.87 1.42 -1.22
N ASN A 157 16.99 0.13 -1.58
CA ASN A 157 17.97 -0.82 -1.03
C ASN A 157 17.93 -0.92 0.50
N THR A 158 16.72 -0.93 1.04
CA THR A 158 16.43 -0.93 2.48
C THR A 158 16.31 -2.35 3.05
N ASN A 159 16.04 -3.35 2.21
CA ASN A 159 15.73 -4.73 2.57
C ASN A 159 14.61 -4.86 3.61
N ARG A 160 13.62 -3.95 3.56
CA ARG A 160 12.52 -3.91 4.55
C ARG A 160 11.38 -4.88 4.23
N PHE A 161 11.26 -5.33 2.99
CA PHE A 161 10.17 -6.21 2.59
C PHE A 161 10.45 -7.68 2.90
N ASP A 162 9.58 -8.25 3.74
CA ASP A 162 9.44 -9.69 3.93
C ASP A 162 8.00 -10.09 3.60
N PHE A 163 7.83 -10.96 2.61
CA PHE A 163 6.50 -11.30 2.09
C PHE A 163 5.64 -11.97 3.17
N GLU A 164 6.21 -12.91 3.94
CA GLU A 164 5.48 -13.63 4.97
C GLU A 164 4.98 -12.71 6.08
N THR A 165 5.82 -11.77 6.51
CA THR A 165 5.47 -10.77 7.51
C THR A 165 4.40 -9.83 6.99
N ALA A 166 4.59 -9.24 5.80
CA ALA A 166 3.64 -8.32 5.19
C ALA A 166 2.27 -8.97 4.91
N TYR A 167 2.27 -10.23 4.49
CA TYR A 167 1.05 -10.99 4.21
C TYR A 167 0.31 -11.36 5.51
N LYS A 168 1.02 -11.68 6.60
CA LYS A 168 0.42 -12.01 7.91
C LYS A 168 -0.08 -10.78 8.66
N SER A 169 0.58 -9.63 8.49
CA SER A 169 0.17 -8.38 9.13
C SER A 169 -1.05 -7.73 8.48
N ALA A 170 -1.36 -8.09 7.23
CA ALA A 170 -2.50 -7.59 6.51
C ALA A 170 -3.76 -8.41 6.81
N GLY A 171 -4.64 -7.96 7.70
CA GLY A 171 -5.80 -8.76 8.13
C GLY A 171 -6.88 -8.93 7.06
N TRP A 172 -6.93 -8.08 6.03
CA TRP A 172 -7.79 -8.33 4.85
C TRP A 172 -7.36 -9.54 4.02
N ILE A 173 -6.07 -9.89 4.04
CA ILE A 173 -5.54 -11.03 3.31
C ILE A 173 -5.96 -12.35 3.97
N GLN A 174 -6.07 -12.37 5.30
CA GLN A 174 -6.63 -13.51 6.03
C GLN A 174 -8.12 -13.70 5.70
N ALA A 175 -8.88 -12.61 5.58
CA ALA A 175 -10.30 -12.66 5.22
C ALA A 175 -10.56 -13.15 3.78
N MET A 176 -9.63 -12.94 2.83
CA MET A 176 -9.78 -13.42 1.45
C MET A 176 -9.46 -14.92 1.26
N GLN A 177 -8.81 -15.58 2.22
CA GLN A 177 -8.58 -17.04 2.15
C GLN A 177 -9.82 -17.86 2.50
N GLU A 178 -10.84 -17.27 3.13
CA GLU A 178 -12.11 -17.96 3.42
C GLU A 178 -13.07 -18.01 2.21
N ASP A 179 -12.78 -17.25 1.13
CA ASP A 179 -13.61 -17.20 -0.09
C ASP A 179 -13.11 -18.11 -1.23
N ASP A 180 -11.88 -18.62 -1.16
CA ASP A 180 -11.24 -19.45 -2.20
C ASP A 180 -11.29 -20.98 -1.90
N ASP A 181 -11.84 -21.39 -0.74
CA ASP A 181 -12.09 -22.79 -0.32
C ASP A 181 -13.60 -23.16 -0.35
#